data_AF-A0A433R8N2-F1
#
_entry.id   AF-A0A433R8N2-F1
#
_cell.length_a   1.000
_cell.length_b   1.000
_cell.length_c   1.000
_cell.angle_alpha   90.00
_cell.angle_beta   90.00
_cell.angle_gamma   90.00
#
_symmetry.space_group_name_H-M   'P 1'
#
loop_
_entity.id
_entity.type
_entity.pdbx_description
1 polymer ?
#
loop_
_entity_poly.entity_id
_entity_poly.type
_entity_poly.pdbx_seq_one_letter_code
_entity_poly.pdbx_strand_id
1 'polypeptide(L)'
;MSSSRTVCPKSWRMWRIKYTREICSAGIKEGYYGMKRVRLIRTWRLLLPIILIGWLFMIFGFSSQPYQQQDIKPELKKLIPENVAERVVPDISFRYHNGIVSGKDNPYGFIEFFIRKGAHMFEYGLLGLLLYLLLYRMNGKGKRSVGALALAVAVALADESNQSHVANRTSTILDVGVDLLGASLSIGLVLLVSIKLKFR
;
A
#
# COMPACT_ATOMS: atom_id res chain seq x y z
N MET A 1 15.68 -73.63 27.05
CA MET A 1 15.20 -72.23 27.08
C MET A 1 14.01 -72.12 26.14
N SER A 2 12.77 -72.21 26.64
CA SER A 2 11.99 -71.14 27.28
C SER A 2 11.48 -70.11 26.26
N SER A 3 10.24 -70.30 25.83
CA SER A 3 9.43 -69.27 25.20
C SER A 3 9.02 -68.26 26.27
N SER A 4 9.17 -66.97 26.01
CA SER A 4 8.46 -65.95 26.78
C SER A 4 8.08 -64.79 25.88
N ARG A 5 6.84 -64.85 25.40
CA ARG A 5 6.07 -63.69 24.94
C ARG A 5 6.17 -62.62 26.01
N THR A 6 6.66 -61.44 25.66
CA THR A 6 6.58 -60.28 26.54
C THR A 6 5.12 -59.86 26.63
N VAL A 7 4.51 -60.24 27.75
CA VAL A 7 3.18 -59.82 28.18
C VAL A 7 3.24 -58.31 28.45
N CYS A 8 2.55 -57.53 27.63
CA CYS A 8 2.36 -56.10 27.86
C CYS A 8 1.46 -55.92 29.11
N PRO A 9 1.83 -55.06 30.10
CA PRO A 9 1.04 -54.85 31.31
C PRO A 9 -0.39 -54.36 31.00
N LYS A 10 -1.38 -55.03 31.60
CA LYS A 10 -2.83 -54.82 31.38
C LYS A 10 -3.41 -53.49 31.89
N SER A 11 -2.59 -52.50 32.29
CA SER A 11 -3.06 -51.22 32.82
C SER A 11 -3.10 -50.05 31.82
N TRP A 12 -2.68 -50.23 30.57
CA TRP A 12 -2.79 -49.20 29.53
C TRP A 12 -3.94 -49.47 28.56
N ARG A 13 -5.09 -49.82 29.13
CA ARG A 13 -6.33 -50.04 28.41
C ARG A 13 -7.11 -48.72 28.34
N MET A 14 -6.73 -47.85 27.40
CA MET A 14 -7.61 -46.93 26.67
C MET A 14 -6.76 -45.93 25.88
N TRP A 15 -7.07 -45.77 24.60
CA TRP A 15 -6.46 -44.83 23.64
C TRP A 15 -5.11 -45.20 23.05
N ARG A 16 -5.10 -46.22 22.18
CA ARG A 16 -4.13 -46.28 21.08
C ARG A 16 -4.82 -46.78 19.81
N ILE A 17 -5.55 -45.88 19.15
CA ILE A 17 -6.00 -46.08 17.77
C ILE A 17 -4.79 -45.84 16.86
N LYS A 18 -4.49 -46.87 16.07
CA LYS A 18 -3.78 -46.92 14.79
C LYS A 18 -3.14 -45.61 14.31
N TYR A 19 -1.83 -45.64 14.09
CA TYR A 19 -1.17 -45.38 12.79
C TYR A 19 0.31 -45.06 13.01
N THR A 20 1.12 -46.10 13.19
CA THR A 20 2.57 -46.04 12.94
C THR A 20 2.83 -46.62 11.56
N ARG A 21 3.32 -45.79 10.64
CA ARG A 21 4.18 -46.07 9.45
C ARG A 21 3.82 -45.22 8.23
N GLU A 22 3.87 -43.89 8.32
CA GLU A 22 4.10 -43.02 7.14
C GLU A 22 4.94 -41.75 7.44
N ILE A 23 5.39 -41.54 8.68
CA ILE A 23 6.04 -40.26 9.08
C ILE A 23 7.57 -40.39 9.08
N CYS A 24 8.15 -40.93 8.00
CA CYS A 24 9.62 -40.93 7.83
C CYS A 24 10.10 -40.36 6.49
N SER A 25 9.21 -39.95 5.57
CA SER A 25 9.59 -39.29 4.31
C SER A 25 9.03 -37.87 4.15
N ALA A 26 8.13 -37.41 5.02
CA ALA A 26 7.55 -36.07 4.95
C ALA A 26 8.38 -34.98 5.68
N GLY A 27 9.34 -35.34 6.51
CA GLY A 27 10.05 -34.41 7.41
C GLY A 27 11.15 -33.53 6.80
N ILE A 28 11.49 -33.70 5.51
CA ILE A 28 12.62 -32.95 4.89
C ILE A 28 12.13 -31.81 3.98
N LYS A 29 10.87 -31.83 3.53
CA LYS A 29 10.36 -30.79 2.61
C LYS A 29 9.91 -29.49 3.28
N GLU A 30 9.57 -29.51 4.58
CA GLU A 30 9.22 -28.26 5.30
C GLU A 30 10.45 -27.41 5.66
N GLY A 31 11.63 -28.01 5.83
CA GLY A 31 12.85 -27.28 6.23
C GLY A 31 13.45 -26.39 5.14
N TYR A 32 13.36 -26.82 3.87
CA TYR A 32 13.97 -26.08 2.75
C TYR A 32 13.12 -24.88 2.26
N TYR A 33 11.79 -24.93 2.44
CA TYR A 33 10.92 -23.76 2.20
C TYR A 33 10.95 -22.74 3.36
N GLY A 34 11.32 -23.17 4.56
CA GLY A 34 11.48 -22.31 5.74
C GLY A 34 12.74 -21.44 5.73
N MET A 35 13.89 -21.97 5.29
CA MET A 35 15.17 -21.23 5.38
C MET A 35 15.32 -20.06 4.40
N LYS A 36 14.66 -20.09 3.24
CA LYS A 36 14.63 -18.92 2.33
C LYS A 36 13.68 -17.83 2.83
N ARG A 37 12.59 -18.20 3.51
CA ARG A 37 11.62 -17.26 4.09
C ARG A 37 12.22 -16.46 5.26
N VAL A 38 13.08 -17.06 6.08
CA VAL A 38 13.66 -16.39 7.27
C VAL A 38 14.74 -15.35 6.93
N ARG A 39 15.54 -15.57 5.87
CA ARG A 39 16.64 -14.65 5.51
C ARG A 39 16.16 -13.38 4.81
N LEU A 40 15.18 -13.52 3.91
CA LEU A 40 14.50 -12.39 3.26
C LEU A 40 13.74 -11.54 4.30
N ILE A 41 13.10 -12.16 5.29
CA ILE A 41 12.38 -11.43 6.34
C ILE A 41 13.33 -10.59 7.21
N ARG A 42 14.60 -10.98 7.41
CA ARG A 42 15.51 -10.27 8.34
C ARG A 42 16.10 -8.98 7.77
N THR A 43 16.44 -8.92 6.48
CA THR A 43 16.95 -7.69 5.84
C THR A 43 15.82 -6.71 5.55
N TRP A 44 14.70 -7.18 5.02
CA TRP A 44 13.51 -6.33 4.76
C TRP A 44 12.91 -5.73 6.04
N ARG A 45 13.11 -6.38 7.20
CA ARG A 45 12.75 -5.82 8.51
C ARG A 45 13.43 -4.49 8.85
N LEU A 46 14.65 -4.28 8.40
CA LEU A 46 15.42 -3.06 8.66
C LEU A 46 15.35 -2.09 7.49
N LEU A 47 15.30 -2.60 6.26
CA LEU A 47 15.21 -1.78 5.06
C LEU A 47 13.83 -1.14 4.88
N LEU A 48 12.74 -1.83 5.23
CA LEU A 48 11.39 -1.31 5.01
C LEU A 48 11.08 -0.04 5.82
N PRO A 49 11.44 0.07 7.12
CA PRO A 49 11.35 1.34 7.84
C PRO A 49 12.18 2.46 7.20
N ILE A 50 13.39 2.16 6.72
CA ILE A 50 14.25 3.15 6.05
C ILE A 50 13.59 3.66 4.76
N ILE A 51 13.04 2.74 3.95
CA ILE A 51 12.29 3.07 2.74
C ILE A 51 11.07 3.92 3.08
N LEU A 52 10.31 3.54 4.11
CA LEU A 52 9.14 4.31 4.56
C LEU A 52 9.53 5.71 5.01
N ILE A 53 10.60 5.85 5.79
CA ILE A 53 11.11 7.16 6.23
C ILE A 53 11.52 7.99 5.02
N GLY A 54 12.28 7.42 4.07
CA GLY A 54 12.64 8.10 2.83
C GLY A 54 11.43 8.53 2.01
N TRP A 55 10.39 7.69 1.95
CA TRP A 55 9.13 8.01 1.27
C TRP A 55 8.38 9.16 1.95
N LEU A 56 8.31 9.16 3.29
CA LEU A 56 7.73 10.26 4.05
C LEU A 56 8.51 11.56 3.83
N PHE A 57 9.85 11.52 3.85
CA PHE A 57 10.67 12.70 3.53
C PHE A 57 10.38 13.24 2.13
N MET A 58 10.16 12.37 1.15
CA MET A 58 9.82 12.78 -0.20
C MET A 58 8.43 13.43 -0.26
N ILE A 59 7.41 12.84 0.37
CA ILE A 59 6.05 13.43 0.46
C ILE A 59 6.09 14.80 1.12
N PHE A 60 6.70 14.93 2.30
CA PHE A 60 6.78 16.21 3.00
C PHE A 60 7.70 17.22 2.28
N GLY A 61 8.70 16.74 1.54
CA GLY A 61 9.55 17.56 0.69
C GLY A 61 8.75 18.22 -0.44
N PHE A 62 7.96 17.44 -1.18
CA PHE A 62 7.02 17.98 -2.18
C PHE A 62 5.91 18.83 -1.54
N SER A 63 5.48 18.45 -0.33
CA SER A 63 4.49 19.23 0.41
C SER A 63 4.98 20.64 0.78
N SER A 64 6.28 20.81 0.96
CA SER A 64 6.83 22.10 1.37
C SER A 64 7.08 23.05 0.19
N GLN A 65 6.82 22.60 -1.05
CA GLN A 65 7.04 23.40 -2.25
C GLN A 65 5.81 24.26 -2.59
N PRO A 66 6.00 25.54 -2.94
CA PRO A 66 4.92 26.41 -3.39
C PRO A 66 4.43 26.00 -4.80
N TYR A 67 3.20 26.39 -5.15
CA TYR A 67 2.57 25.99 -6.41
C TYR A 67 3.42 26.32 -7.65
N GLN A 68 4.13 27.45 -7.65
CA GLN A 68 4.96 27.89 -8.77
C GLN A 68 6.11 26.92 -9.09
N GLN A 69 6.61 26.17 -8.10
CA GLN A 69 7.64 25.14 -8.32
C GLN A 69 7.04 23.82 -8.79
N GLN A 70 5.75 23.61 -8.56
CA GLN A 70 5.00 22.41 -8.96
C GLN A 70 4.23 22.60 -10.28
N ASP A 71 4.26 23.80 -10.86
CA ASP A 71 3.50 24.13 -12.06
C ASP A 71 4.08 23.39 -13.28
N ILE A 72 3.31 22.44 -13.80
CA ILE A 72 3.70 21.64 -14.98
C ILE A 72 3.11 22.18 -16.28
N LYS A 73 2.26 23.21 -16.26
CA LYS A 73 1.66 23.78 -17.47
C LYS A 73 2.69 24.27 -18.48
N PRO A 74 3.83 24.91 -18.11
CA PRO A 74 4.84 25.33 -19.08
C PRO A 74 5.41 24.16 -19.87
N GLU A 75 5.64 23.02 -19.22
CA GLU A 75 6.15 21.81 -19.88
C GLU A 75 5.05 21.13 -20.71
N LEU A 76 3.81 21.08 -20.21
CA LEU A 76 2.68 20.56 -20.98
C LEU A 76 2.46 21.35 -22.28
N LYS A 77 2.61 22.67 -22.28
CA LYS A 77 2.49 23.52 -23.48
C LYS A 77 3.57 23.22 -24.52
N LYS A 78 4.77 22.80 -24.10
CA LYS A 78 5.85 22.39 -25.01
C LYS A 78 5.59 21.02 -25.63
N LEU A 79 5.02 20.10 -24.85
CA LEU A 79 4.80 18.71 -25.26
C LEU A 79 3.49 18.50 -26.03
N ILE A 80 2.44 19.25 -25.69
CA ILE A 80 1.09 19.11 -26.23
C ILE A 80 0.69 20.42 -26.91
N PRO A 81 0.64 20.45 -28.25
CA PRO A 81 0.12 21.59 -29.00
C PRO A 81 -1.31 21.96 -28.56
N GLU A 82 -1.63 23.25 -28.55
CA GLU A 82 -2.89 23.79 -28.03
C GLU A 82 -4.11 23.18 -28.74
N ASN A 83 -4.05 23.04 -30.07
CA ASN A 83 -5.10 22.41 -30.86
C ASN A 83 -5.37 20.93 -30.50
N VAL A 84 -4.36 20.22 -30.00
CA VAL A 84 -4.51 18.83 -29.50
C VAL A 84 -5.14 18.84 -28.12
N ALA A 85 -4.68 19.74 -27.24
CA ALA A 85 -5.23 19.89 -25.90
C ALA A 85 -6.74 20.22 -25.94
N GLU A 86 -7.15 21.17 -26.77
CA GLU A 86 -8.55 21.55 -26.96
C GLU A 86 -9.42 20.40 -27.54
N ARG A 87 -8.84 19.53 -28.35
CA ARG A 87 -9.57 18.39 -28.95
C ARG A 87 -9.72 17.22 -27.99
N VAL A 88 -8.69 16.95 -27.18
CA VAL A 88 -8.64 15.77 -26.29
C VAL A 88 -9.32 16.04 -24.95
N VAL A 89 -9.24 17.28 -24.45
CA VAL A 89 -9.85 17.65 -23.17
C VAL A 89 -11.37 17.80 -23.35
N PRO A 90 -12.19 17.06 -22.59
CA PRO A 90 -13.64 17.14 -22.71
C PRO A 90 -14.18 18.48 -22.18
N ASP A 91 -15.29 18.95 -22.74
CA ASP A 91 -16.02 20.15 -22.30
C ASP A 91 -16.78 19.87 -20.98
N ILE A 92 -16.01 19.65 -19.92
CA ILE A 92 -16.51 19.39 -18.57
C ILE A 92 -15.92 20.45 -17.65
N SER A 93 -16.80 21.10 -16.90
CA SER A 93 -16.43 22.03 -15.84
C SER A 93 -17.04 21.57 -14.52
N PHE A 94 -16.22 21.52 -13.47
CA PHE A 94 -16.70 21.22 -12.13
C PHE A 94 -16.03 22.13 -11.10
N ARG A 95 -16.73 22.36 -9.99
CA ARG A 95 -16.20 23.11 -8.86
C ARG A 95 -15.33 22.18 -8.02
N TYR A 96 -14.10 22.59 -7.76
CA TYR A 96 -13.19 21.92 -6.83
C TYR A 96 -12.68 22.94 -5.82
N HIS A 97 -13.01 22.75 -4.54
CA HIS A 97 -12.77 23.74 -3.49
C HIS A 97 -13.40 25.12 -3.84
N ASN A 98 -12.57 26.16 -3.94
CA ASN A 98 -12.99 27.53 -4.24
C ASN A 98 -12.84 27.89 -5.74
N GLY A 99 -12.34 26.97 -6.57
CA GLY A 99 -12.08 27.19 -7.99
C GLY A 99 -12.98 26.35 -8.90
N ILE A 100 -13.01 26.73 -10.19
CA ILE A 100 -13.63 25.94 -11.25
C ILE A 100 -12.50 25.32 -12.07
N VAL A 101 -12.52 23.99 -12.19
CA VAL A 101 -11.66 23.25 -13.11
C VAL A 101 -12.48 23.08 -14.39
N SER A 102 -12.10 23.79 -15.45
CA SER A 102 -12.79 23.81 -16.74
C SER A 102 -11.87 23.27 -17.83
N GLY A 103 -12.32 22.21 -18.52
CA GLY A 103 -11.58 21.62 -19.63
C GLY A 103 -11.49 22.53 -20.84
N LYS A 104 -12.55 23.28 -21.13
CA LYS A 104 -12.63 24.17 -22.29
C LYS A 104 -11.91 25.49 -22.08
N ASP A 105 -12.09 26.13 -20.92
CA ASP A 105 -11.51 27.46 -20.66
C ASP A 105 -10.02 27.38 -20.29
N ASN A 106 -9.59 26.24 -19.73
CA ASN A 106 -8.21 26.03 -19.32
C ASN A 106 -7.79 24.55 -19.48
N PRO A 107 -7.58 24.07 -20.72
CA PRO A 107 -7.28 22.66 -20.98
C PRO A 107 -6.00 22.19 -20.29
N TYR A 108 -4.97 23.03 -20.22
CA TYR A 108 -3.71 22.70 -19.54
C TYR A 108 -3.88 22.61 -18.02
N GLY A 109 -4.64 23.51 -17.41
CA GLY A 109 -4.97 23.44 -15.98
C GLY A 109 -5.84 22.23 -15.64
N PHE A 110 -6.73 21.83 -16.54
CA PHE A 110 -7.51 20.60 -16.42
C PHE A 110 -6.61 19.36 -16.43
N ILE A 111 -5.71 19.25 -17.40
CA ILE A 111 -4.74 18.14 -17.48
C ILE A 111 -3.84 18.12 -16.23
N GLU A 112 -3.28 19.28 -15.85
CA GLU A 112 -2.46 19.42 -14.65
C GLU A 112 -3.21 18.95 -13.40
N PHE A 113 -4.47 19.33 -13.24
CA PHE A 113 -5.29 18.92 -12.12
C PHE A 113 -5.34 17.39 -11.99
N PHE A 114 -5.66 16.67 -13.07
CA PHE A 114 -5.72 15.21 -13.03
C PHE A 114 -4.36 14.56 -12.81
N ILE A 115 -3.29 15.08 -13.42
CA ILE A 115 -1.93 14.58 -13.19
C ILE A 115 -1.55 14.74 -11.72
N ARG A 116 -1.79 15.89 -11.11
CA ARG A 116 -1.48 16.14 -9.69
C ARG A 116 -2.31 15.25 -8.77
N LYS A 117 -3.63 15.13 -8.98
CA LYS A 117 -4.46 14.22 -8.17
C LYS A 117 -4.06 12.75 -8.36
N GLY A 118 -3.66 12.36 -9.57
CA GLY A 118 -3.11 11.05 -9.85
C GLY A 118 -1.79 10.78 -9.13
N ALA A 119 -0.88 11.77 -9.08
CA ALA A 119 0.39 11.68 -8.36
C ALA A 119 0.16 11.52 -6.85
N HIS A 120 -0.69 12.34 -6.25
CA HIS A 120 -1.09 12.22 -4.84
C HIS A 120 -1.68 10.83 -4.53
N MET A 121 -2.64 10.38 -5.36
CA MET A 121 -3.23 9.04 -5.20
C MET A 121 -2.18 7.92 -5.31
N PHE A 122 -1.16 8.07 -6.16
CA PHE A 122 -0.05 7.13 -6.28
C PHE A 122 0.88 7.18 -5.07
N GLU A 123 1.26 8.37 -4.61
CA GLU A 123 2.12 8.59 -3.44
C GLU A 123 1.55 7.95 -2.18
N TYR A 124 0.27 8.19 -1.93
CA TYR A 124 -0.45 7.60 -0.80
C TYR A 124 -0.82 6.14 -1.01
N GLY A 125 -0.98 5.69 -2.26
CA GLY A 125 -1.06 4.28 -2.60
C GLY A 125 0.21 3.52 -2.23
N LEU A 126 1.39 4.04 -2.57
CA LEU A 126 2.65 3.42 -2.17
C LEU A 126 2.86 3.51 -0.66
N LEU A 127 2.52 4.64 -0.04
CA LEU A 127 2.55 4.78 1.42
C LEU A 127 1.66 3.73 2.10
N GLY A 128 0.42 3.56 1.65
CA GLY A 128 -0.53 2.56 2.17
C GLY A 128 0.01 1.14 2.04
N LEU A 129 0.64 0.81 0.91
CA LEU A 129 1.33 -0.46 0.72
C LEU A 129 2.49 -0.63 1.71
N LEU A 130 3.37 0.37 1.85
CA LEU A 130 4.53 0.32 2.75
C LEU A 130 4.09 0.18 4.22
N LEU A 131 3.09 0.94 4.65
CA LEU A 131 2.49 0.86 5.98
C LEU A 131 1.85 -0.50 6.23
N TYR A 132 1.10 -1.03 5.26
CA TYR A 132 0.59 -2.39 5.34
C TYR A 132 1.75 -3.37 5.50
N LEU A 133 2.79 -3.31 4.66
CA LEU A 133 3.97 -4.17 4.77
C LEU A 133 4.68 -4.06 6.13
N LEU A 134 4.78 -2.86 6.70
CA LEU A 134 5.41 -2.61 8.00
C LEU A 134 4.67 -3.32 9.13
N LEU A 135 3.34 -3.32 9.07
CA LEU A 135 2.47 -3.92 10.08
C LEU A 135 2.33 -5.45 9.93
N TYR A 136 3.29 -6.14 9.30
CA TYR A 136 3.23 -7.60 9.09
C TYR A 136 3.17 -8.43 10.38
N ARG A 137 3.59 -7.88 11.53
CA ARG A 137 3.48 -8.54 12.84
C ARG A 137 2.09 -8.44 13.46
N MET A 138 1.22 -7.57 12.95
CA MET A 138 -0.15 -7.48 13.44
C MET A 138 -0.95 -8.71 13.00
N ASN A 139 -1.53 -9.40 13.98
CA ASN A 139 -2.36 -10.57 13.72
C ASN A 139 -3.69 -10.16 13.08
N GLY A 140 -4.00 -10.77 11.93
CA GLY A 140 -5.25 -10.57 11.20
C GLY A 140 -5.15 -9.51 10.11
N LYS A 141 -5.49 -9.90 8.88
CA LYS A 141 -5.43 -9.01 7.70
C LYS A 141 -6.29 -7.74 7.88
N GLY A 142 -7.46 -7.86 8.50
CA GLY A 142 -8.36 -6.72 8.77
C GLY A 142 -7.74 -5.69 9.73
N LYS A 143 -7.23 -6.13 10.88
CA LYS A 143 -6.55 -5.24 11.85
C LYS A 143 -5.35 -4.53 11.23
N ARG A 144 -4.58 -5.25 10.43
CA ARG A 144 -3.45 -4.71 9.67
C ARG A 144 -3.87 -3.67 8.65
N SER A 145 -4.94 -3.92 7.88
CA SER A 145 -5.50 -2.94 6.93
C SER A 145 -6.00 -1.69 7.63
N VAL A 146 -6.75 -1.84 8.73
CA VAL A 146 -7.25 -0.70 9.51
C VAL A 146 -6.09 0.11 10.10
N GLY A 147 -5.07 -0.54 10.67
CA GLY A 147 -3.89 0.14 11.19
C GLY A 147 -3.11 0.89 10.11
N ALA A 148 -2.94 0.29 8.93
CA ALA A 148 -2.26 0.95 7.80
C ALA A 148 -3.05 2.17 7.29
N LEU A 149 -4.38 2.04 7.15
CA LEU A 149 -5.24 3.15 6.76
C LEU A 149 -5.24 4.27 7.81
N ALA A 150 -5.33 3.95 9.10
CA ALA A 150 -5.28 4.95 10.16
C ALA A 150 -3.97 5.76 10.14
N LEU A 151 -2.84 5.09 9.90
CA LEU A 151 -1.55 5.77 9.73
C LEU A 151 -1.52 6.61 8.44
N ALA A 152 -2.08 6.12 7.33
CA ALA A 152 -2.16 6.89 6.10
C ALA A 152 -3.04 8.15 6.27
N VAL A 153 -4.17 8.06 6.99
CA VAL A 153 -4.99 9.22 7.37
C VAL A 153 -4.17 10.22 8.18
N ALA A 154 -3.43 9.76 9.18
CA ALA A 154 -2.61 10.65 10.00
C ALA A 154 -1.55 11.38 9.17
N VAL A 155 -0.91 10.69 8.22
CA VAL A 155 0.06 11.31 7.30
C VAL A 155 -0.62 12.30 6.36
N ALA A 156 -1.78 11.96 5.79
CA ALA A 156 -2.52 12.85 4.88
C ALA A 156 -2.98 14.13 5.58
N LEU A 157 -3.47 14.02 6.82
CA LEU A 157 -3.83 15.18 7.63
C LEU A 157 -2.60 16.04 7.98
N ALA A 158 -1.46 15.42 8.27
CA ALA A 158 -0.22 16.13 8.56
C ALA A 158 0.33 16.84 7.32
N ASP A 159 0.26 16.18 6.16
CA ASP A 159 0.62 16.76 4.87
C ASP A 159 -0.26 17.98 4.56
N GLU A 160 -1.59 17.82 4.58
CA GLU A 160 -2.57 18.89 4.40
C GLU A 160 -2.31 20.09 5.34
N SER A 161 -2.02 19.80 6.61
CA SER A 161 -1.63 20.81 7.60
C SER A 161 -0.30 21.48 7.25
N ASN A 162 0.67 20.77 6.68
CA ASN A 162 1.90 21.40 6.20
C ASN A 162 1.62 22.31 5.01
N GLN A 163 0.76 21.88 4.06
CA GLN A 163 0.41 22.66 2.87
C GLN A 163 -0.29 23.97 3.23
N SER A 164 -1.14 23.98 4.27
CA SER A 164 -1.86 25.17 4.71
C SER A 164 -0.94 26.30 5.21
N HIS A 165 0.31 25.98 5.56
CA HIS A 165 1.32 26.96 5.96
C HIS A 165 2.20 27.44 4.79
N VAL A 166 2.07 26.86 3.60
CA VAL A 166 2.86 27.24 2.41
C VAL A 166 2.12 28.32 1.63
N ALA A 167 2.78 29.46 1.40
CA ALA A 167 2.21 30.57 0.66
C ALA A 167 1.80 30.16 -0.76
N ASN A 168 0.65 30.64 -1.22
CA ASN A 168 0.09 30.38 -2.55
C ASN A 168 -0.17 28.88 -2.84
N ARG A 169 -0.32 28.06 -1.79
CA ARG A 169 -0.77 26.67 -1.91
C ARG A 169 -2.18 26.54 -1.36
N THR A 170 -3.05 25.89 -2.12
CA THR A 170 -4.42 25.64 -1.69
C THR A 170 -4.46 24.30 -0.99
N SER A 171 -4.76 24.31 0.29
CA SER A 171 -5.01 23.09 1.06
C SER A 171 -6.52 22.79 1.01
N THR A 172 -6.91 21.54 0.80
CA THR A 172 -8.31 21.15 0.93
C THR A 172 -8.49 19.75 1.52
N ILE A 173 -9.51 19.59 2.37
CA ILE A 173 -9.91 18.28 2.90
C ILE A 173 -10.26 17.26 1.81
N LEU A 174 -10.63 17.73 0.61
CA LEU A 174 -10.86 16.86 -0.55
C LEU A 174 -9.58 16.12 -0.96
N ASP A 175 -8.40 16.72 -0.74
CA ASP A 175 -7.11 16.14 -1.09
C ASP A 175 -6.77 14.97 -0.16
N VAL A 176 -7.07 15.13 1.14
CA VAL A 176 -7.04 14.01 2.10
C VAL A 176 -7.94 12.86 1.63
N GLY A 177 -9.11 13.16 1.08
CA GLY A 177 -9.99 12.15 0.48
C GLY A 177 -9.33 11.38 -0.67
N VAL A 178 -8.67 12.09 -1.60
CA VAL A 178 -7.96 11.49 -2.73
C VAL A 178 -6.79 10.61 -2.25
N ASP A 179 -6.03 11.09 -1.28
CA ASP A 179 -4.91 10.37 -0.66
C ASP A 179 -5.38 9.05 -0.04
N LEU A 180 -6.51 9.10 0.69
CA LEU A 180 -7.12 7.92 1.29
C LEU A 180 -7.66 6.92 0.28
N LEU A 181 -8.18 7.38 -0.86
CA LEU A 181 -8.57 6.49 -1.96
C LEU A 181 -7.35 5.74 -2.50
N GLY A 182 -6.22 6.44 -2.69
CA GLY A 182 -4.97 5.83 -3.09
C GLY A 182 -4.50 4.73 -2.13
N ALA A 183 -4.41 5.07 -0.84
CA ALA A 183 -4.04 4.11 0.21
C ALA A 183 -4.99 2.91 0.25
N SER A 184 -6.31 3.14 0.16
CA SER A 184 -7.33 2.10 0.17
C SER A 184 -7.24 1.15 -1.02
N LEU A 185 -7.02 1.69 -2.23
CA LEU A 185 -6.86 0.89 -3.45
C LEU A 185 -5.65 -0.05 -3.36
N SER A 186 -4.51 0.46 -2.87
CA SER A 186 -3.29 -0.33 -2.69
C SER A 186 -3.49 -1.51 -1.72
N ILE A 187 -4.13 -1.25 -0.58
CA ILE A 187 -4.41 -2.27 0.44
C ILE A 187 -5.43 -3.28 -0.09
N GLY A 188 -6.48 -2.82 -0.77
CA GLY A 188 -7.46 -3.67 -1.43
C GLY A 188 -6.81 -4.62 -2.43
N LEU A 189 -5.90 -4.11 -3.28
CA LEU A 189 -5.15 -4.91 -4.23
C LEU A 189 -4.31 -5.99 -3.54
N VAL A 190 -3.60 -5.66 -2.46
CA VAL A 190 -2.81 -6.63 -1.67
C VAL A 190 -3.71 -7.73 -1.11
N LEU A 191 -4.90 -7.38 -0.60
CA LEU A 191 -5.85 -8.36 -0.08
C LEU A 191 -6.37 -9.28 -1.19
N LEU A 192 -6.74 -8.74 -2.36
CA LEU A 192 -7.21 -9.51 -3.51
C LEU A 192 -6.16 -10.50 -4.00
N VAL A 193 -4.91 -10.06 -4.18
CA VAL A 193 -3.79 -10.93 -4.56
C VAL A 193 -3.56 -12.02 -3.50
N SER A 194 -3.61 -11.65 -2.22
CA SER A 194 -3.43 -12.59 -1.11
C SER A 194 -4.56 -13.61 -0.98
N ILE A 195 -5.75 -13.31 -1.50
CA ILE A 195 -6.87 -14.24 -1.59
C ILE A 195 -6.64 -15.21 -2.75
N LYS A 196 -6.34 -14.70 -3.96
CA LYS A 196 -6.07 -15.54 -5.14
C LYS A 196 -4.93 -16.53 -4.92
N LEU A 197 -3.86 -16.11 -4.24
CA LEU A 197 -2.73 -16.99 -3.90
C LEU A 197 -3.08 -18.08 -2.87
N LYS A 198 -4.16 -17.94 -2.10
CA LYS A 198 -4.64 -18.97 -1.17
C LYS A 198 -5.49 -20.04 -1.87
N PHE A 199 -6.14 -19.67 -2.98
CA PHE A 199 -7.05 -20.53 -3.75
C PHE A 199 -6.37 -21.23 -4.94
N ARG A 200 -5.07 -21.05 -5.11
CA ARG A 200 -4.25 -21.72 -6.13
C ARG A 200 -3.30 -22.68 -5.44
#